data_AF-A0A2M7VYU6-F1
#
_entry.id   AF-A0A2M7VYU6-F1
#
_cell.length_a   1.000
_cell.length_b   1.000
_cell.length_c   1.000
_cell.angle_alpha   90.00
_cell.angle_beta   90.00
_cell.angle_gamma   90.00
#
_symmetry.space_group_name_H-M   'P 1'
#
loop_
_entity.id
_entity.type
_entity.pdbx_description
1 polymer ?
#
loop_
_entity_poly.entity_id
_entity_poly.type
_entity_poly.pdbx_seq_one_letter_code
_entity_poly.pdbx_strand_id
1 'polypeptide(L)'
;MKLKLFIWLLLTFANTFIGKTQINLDTTYFQSFLQELSIQDENLFIVGEAHDVKSTLATEFFIIKNLAKKINTIYIEGGKSEAELLNIFLKTGDSTILNYTRARKTNSDYKVFLDSIYALNKKNKLTFYGFDFERPVCVGYLFSKWFLNVKMNNNLNMDSLSQHIISSDEIESKTLEDVRKKSWKLQLVFDKLKTSFYENEDEYEDILDSNLYTFKQIIFNPVKANFNTRDKNFANTMLHYEKAKGLGNSIIIVGSDHLVTKQSFIPLLLGKLPKKYSIYSFFFIYKNCESTDNNGIKIYNSKKQLLPFLRKESENLPSINFYISQEQLIPTKNKKMKTVITEFYNQ
;
A
#
# COMPACT_ATOMS: atom_id res chain seq x y z
N MET A 1 59.46 23.81 8.63
CA MET A 1 58.53 23.97 7.47
C MET A 1 58.04 22.64 6.88
N LYS A 2 58.89 21.60 6.79
CA LYS A 2 58.54 20.30 6.17
C LYS A 2 57.45 19.48 6.90
N LEU A 3 57.39 19.54 8.24
CA LEU A 3 56.39 18.78 9.02
C LEU A 3 54.94 19.32 8.87
N LYS A 4 54.78 20.65 8.77
CA LYS A 4 53.46 21.27 8.53
C LYS A 4 52.92 20.92 7.15
N LEU A 5 53.80 20.85 6.13
CA LEU A 5 53.42 20.44 4.77
C LEU A 5 53.01 18.96 4.73
N PHE A 6 53.69 18.10 5.48
CA PHE A 6 53.36 16.67 5.58
C PHE A 6 52.04 16.42 6.32
N ILE A 7 51.78 17.13 7.42
CA ILE A 7 50.48 17.07 8.13
C ILE A 7 49.34 17.61 7.26
N TRP A 8 49.58 18.68 6.49
CA TRP A 8 48.59 19.23 5.57
C TRP A 8 48.29 18.25 4.41
N LEU A 9 49.31 17.58 3.87
CA LEU A 9 49.16 16.51 2.87
C LEU A 9 48.43 15.26 3.41
N LEU A 10 48.66 14.88 4.67
CA LEU A 10 47.94 13.79 5.33
C LEU A 10 46.47 14.14 5.61
N LEU A 11 46.18 15.38 5.99
CA LEU A 11 44.81 15.88 6.19
C LEU A 11 44.07 16.07 4.87
N THR A 12 44.74 16.41 3.77
CA THR A 12 44.13 16.42 2.45
C THR A 12 43.93 15.02 1.88
N PHE A 13 44.85 14.07 2.12
CA PHE A 13 44.63 12.65 1.78
C PHE A 13 43.53 11.98 2.60
N ALA A 14 43.41 12.32 3.89
CA ALA A 14 42.31 11.84 4.74
C ALA A 14 40.96 12.47 4.33
N ASN A 15 40.95 13.69 3.80
CA ASN A 15 39.74 14.34 3.29
C ASN A 15 39.41 13.98 1.82
N THR A 16 40.37 13.53 1.01
CA THR A 16 40.08 12.97 -0.33
C THR A 16 39.53 11.55 -0.27
N PHE A 17 39.66 10.86 0.87
CA PHE A 17 38.93 9.61 1.16
C PHE A 17 37.53 9.81 1.77
N ILE A 18 37.11 11.06 2.00
CA ILE A 18 35.74 11.41 2.46
C ILE A 18 34.85 11.85 1.27
N GLY A 19 35.39 11.89 0.05
CA GLY A 19 34.66 12.13 -1.18
C GLY A 19 34.39 10.84 -1.95
N LYS A 20 33.15 10.36 -1.90
CA LYS A 20 32.59 9.27 -2.73
C LYS A 20 33.09 7.86 -2.41
N THR A 21 32.96 7.41 -1.16
CA THR A 21 32.47 6.04 -0.97
C THR A 21 31.03 6.01 -1.42
N GLN A 22 30.86 5.73 -2.71
CA GLN A 22 29.64 5.16 -3.26
C GLN A 22 29.42 3.86 -2.49
N ILE A 23 28.61 3.92 -1.44
CA ILE A 23 28.15 2.71 -0.76
C ILE A 23 27.26 2.04 -1.80
N ASN A 24 27.82 1.07 -2.52
CA ASN A 24 27.04 -0.01 -3.09
C ASN A 24 26.24 -0.54 -1.91
N LEU A 25 25.00 -0.10 -1.76
CA LEU A 25 24.09 -0.61 -0.75
C LEU A 25 23.66 -1.99 -1.21
N ASP A 26 24.62 -2.90 -1.07
CA ASP A 26 24.50 -4.34 -1.09
C ASP A 26 23.25 -4.69 -0.28
N THR A 27 22.36 -5.45 -0.90
CA THR A 27 21.16 -6.01 -0.27
C THR A 27 21.40 -6.51 1.15
N THR A 28 22.62 -6.96 1.46
CA THR A 28 23.09 -7.34 2.80
C THR A 28 23.00 -6.21 3.81
N TYR A 29 23.50 -5.00 3.51
CA TYR A 29 23.39 -3.87 4.45
C TYR A 29 21.94 -3.43 4.61
N PHE A 30 21.16 -3.39 3.53
CA PHE A 30 19.74 -3.02 3.64
C PHE A 30 18.96 -4.04 4.47
N GLN A 31 19.28 -5.33 4.31
CA GLN A 31 18.78 -6.40 5.16
C GLN A 31 19.19 -6.20 6.62
N SER A 32 20.48 -5.97 6.90
CA SER A 32 20.97 -5.71 8.26
C SER A 32 20.27 -4.51 8.88
N PHE A 33 20.12 -3.40 8.13
CA PHE A 33 19.37 -2.24 8.57
C PHE A 33 17.96 -2.61 9.02
N LEU A 34 17.18 -3.31 8.20
CA LEU A 34 15.81 -3.76 8.55
C LEU A 34 15.80 -4.70 9.78
N GLN A 35 16.80 -5.57 9.89
CA GLN A 35 16.95 -6.51 11.00
C GLN A 35 17.35 -5.84 12.31
N GLU A 36 18.15 -4.77 12.25
CA GLU A 36 18.61 -3.99 13.40
C GLU A 36 17.60 -2.94 13.88
N LEU A 37 16.52 -2.69 13.11
CA LEU A 37 15.47 -1.78 13.56
C LEU A 37 14.90 -2.24 14.90
N SER A 38 15.17 -1.44 15.93
CA SER A 38 14.62 -1.59 17.26
C SER A 38 13.10 -1.44 17.20
N ILE A 39 12.40 -2.38 17.83
CA ILE A 39 10.94 -2.39 17.92
C ILE A 39 10.45 -1.86 19.29
N GLN A 40 11.33 -1.18 20.04
CA GLN A 40 10.97 -0.62 21.35
C GLN A 40 9.89 0.46 21.25
N ASP A 41 9.86 1.19 20.14
CA ASP A 41 8.76 2.08 19.76
C ASP A 41 7.79 1.35 18.81
N GLU A 42 6.55 1.83 18.68
CA GLU A 42 5.68 1.42 17.58
C GLU A 42 6.22 1.99 16.26
N ASN A 43 6.37 1.15 15.23
CA ASN A 43 7.01 1.53 13.97
C ASN A 43 6.00 1.53 12.81
N LEU A 44 5.96 2.64 12.08
CA LEU A 44 5.21 2.73 10.82
C LEU A 44 6.19 2.73 9.65
N PHE A 45 6.06 1.71 8.81
CA PHE A 45 6.83 1.54 7.59
C PHE A 45 5.97 1.98 6.40
N ILE A 46 6.25 3.15 5.84
CA ILE A 46 5.47 3.74 4.76
C ILE A 46 6.19 3.42 3.46
N VAL A 47 5.53 2.72 2.54
CA VAL A 47 6.10 2.31 1.26
C VAL A 47 5.34 3.00 0.15
N GLY A 48 6.02 3.92 -0.55
CA GLY A 48 5.45 4.67 -1.67
C GLY A 48 5.59 3.93 -2.98
N GLU A 49 4.55 3.25 -3.44
CA GLU A 49 4.59 2.42 -4.65
C GLU A 49 4.38 3.21 -5.95
N ALA A 50 4.77 2.62 -7.07
CA ALA A 50 4.21 2.90 -8.39
C ALA A 50 3.40 1.68 -8.80
N HIS A 51 2.12 1.87 -9.15
CA HIS A 51 1.20 0.76 -9.38
C HIS A 51 1.69 -0.19 -10.48
N ASP A 52 1.60 -1.50 -10.19
CA ASP A 52 1.89 -2.61 -11.11
C ASP A 52 3.31 -2.62 -11.71
N VAL A 53 4.28 -1.99 -11.05
CA VAL A 53 5.69 -2.04 -11.47
C VAL A 53 6.40 -3.22 -10.77
N LYS A 54 6.90 -4.18 -11.56
CA LYS A 54 7.51 -5.43 -11.07
C LYS A 54 8.61 -5.23 -10.03
N SER A 55 9.53 -4.29 -10.28
CA SER A 55 10.68 -4.04 -9.40
C SER A 55 10.26 -3.46 -8.04
N THR A 56 9.19 -2.68 -8.03
CA THR A 56 8.54 -2.12 -6.84
C THR A 56 7.95 -3.24 -5.98
N LEU A 57 7.17 -4.12 -6.59
CA LEU A 57 6.54 -5.26 -5.91
C LEU A 57 7.59 -6.21 -5.32
N ALA A 58 8.68 -6.47 -6.05
CA ALA A 58 9.79 -7.27 -5.54
C ALA A 58 10.45 -6.62 -4.30
N THR A 59 10.61 -5.30 -4.32
CA THR A 59 11.23 -4.57 -3.20
C THR A 59 10.29 -4.44 -2.01
N GLU A 60 8.99 -4.23 -2.25
CA GLU A 60 7.95 -4.32 -1.23
C GLU A 60 7.97 -5.67 -0.53
N PHE A 61 8.02 -6.76 -1.31
CA PHE A 61 8.11 -8.09 -0.73
C PHE A 61 9.39 -8.27 0.08
N PHE A 62 10.52 -7.75 -0.40
CA PHE A 62 11.78 -7.78 0.35
C PHE A 62 11.66 -7.06 1.71
N ILE A 63 11.02 -5.89 1.75
CA ILE A 63 10.76 -5.15 2.98
C ILE A 63 9.85 -5.96 3.91
N ILE A 64 8.71 -6.45 3.40
CA ILE A 64 7.74 -7.26 4.16
C ILE A 64 8.42 -8.50 4.74
N LYS A 65 9.17 -9.24 3.93
CA LYS A 65 9.88 -10.47 4.32
C LYS A 65 10.84 -10.24 5.49
N ASN A 66 11.61 -9.14 5.46
CA ASN A 66 12.57 -8.83 6.51
C ASN A 66 11.91 -8.28 7.78
N LEU A 67 10.70 -7.73 7.67
CA LEU A 67 9.94 -7.20 8.80
C LEU A 67 8.92 -8.18 9.37
N ALA A 68 8.57 -9.27 8.67
CA ALA A 68 7.44 -10.15 9.03
C ALA A 68 7.53 -10.83 10.41
N LYS A 69 8.73 -10.90 11.02
CA LYS A 69 8.88 -11.34 12.43
C LYS A 69 8.49 -10.28 13.46
N LYS A 70 8.40 -9.03 13.03
CA LYS A 70 8.25 -7.81 13.85
C LYS A 70 6.91 -7.12 13.61
N ILE A 71 6.28 -7.38 12.48
CA ILE A 71 5.00 -6.81 12.06
C ILE A 71 4.00 -7.93 11.78
N ASN A 72 2.72 -7.62 11.94
CA ASN A 72 1.62 -8.51 11.54
C ASN A 72 0.56 -7.79 10.69
N THR A 73 0.69 -6.49 10.49
CA THR A 73 -0.34 -5.65 9.89
C THR A 73 0.21 -4.94 8.65
N ILE A 74 -0.50 -5.08 7.54
CA ILE A 74 -0.21 -4.39 6.27
C ILE A 74 -1.45 -3.61 5.86
N TYR A 75 -1.32 -2.29 5.79
CA TYR A 75 -2.34 -1.39 5.25
C TYR A 75 -2.10 -1.19 3.76
N ILE A 76 -3.13 -1.33 2.95
CA ILE A 76 -3.05 -1.18 1.49
C ILE A 76 -4.01 -0.10 0.98
N GLU A 77 -3.60 0.60 -0.07
CA GLU A 77 -4.45 1.48 -0.87
C GLU A 77 -5.47 0.65 -1.69
N GLY A 78 -6.42 0.07 -0.98
CA GLY A 78 -7.54 -0.72 -1.47
C GLY A 78 -8.71 -0.65 -0.49
N GLY A 79 -9.88 -1.07 -0.95
CA GLY A 79 -11.10 -1.13 -0.14
C GLY A 79 -11.00 -2.17 0.98
N LYS A 80 -11.93 -2.11 1.93
CA LYS A 80 -12.07 -3.13 2.99
C LYS A 80 -12.35 -4.50 2.39
N SER A 81 -13.17 -4.56 1.33
CA SER A 81 -13.48 -5.82 0.64
C SER A 81 -12.25 -6.43 -0.03
N GLU A 82 -11.39 -5.63 -0.66
CA GLU A 82 -10.15 -6.14 -1.27
C GLU A 82 -9.23 -6.74 -0.20
N ALA A 83 -9.03 -6.03 0.92
CA ALA A 83 -8.22 -6.54 2.02
C ALA A 83 -8.78 -7.83 2.63
N GLU A 84 -10.10 -7.94 2.76
CA GLU A 84 -10.73 -9.18 3.25
C GLU A 84 -10.48 -10.36 2.30
N LEU A 85 -10.62 -10.16 0.99
CA LEU A 85 -10.30 -11.20 0.01
C LEU A 85 -8.84 -11.64 0.08
N LEU A 86 -7.91 -10.70 0.25
CA LEU A 86 -6.51 -11.02 0.46
C LEU A 86 -6.29 -11.82 1.76
N ASN A 87 -7.01 -11.50 2.84
CA ASN A 87 -6.95 -12.26 4.09
C ASN A 87 -7.51 -13.68 3.94
N ILE A 88 -8.61 -13.87 3.20
CA ILE A 88 -9.14 -15.20 2.90
C ILE A 88 -8.12 -15.99 2.07
N PHE A 89 -7.50 -15.38 1.06
CA PHE A 89 -6.42 -16.01 0.29
C PHE A 89 -5.24 -16.39 1.19
N LEU A 90 -4.79 -15.50 2.08
CA LEU A 90 -3.71 -15.79 3.03
C LEU A 90 -4.04 -16.96 3.99
N LYS A 91 -5.31 -17.15 4.34
CA LYS A 91 -5.79 -18.21 5.22
C LYS A 91 -5.95 -19.55 4.50
N THR A 92 -6.44 -19.53 3.27
CA THR A 92 -6.89 -20.73 2.53
C THR A 92 -5.89 -21.20 1.47
N GLY A 93 -5.07 -20.30 0.94
CA GLY A 93 -4.26 -20.52 -0.26
C GLY A 93 -5.07 -20.60 -1.56
N ASP A 94 -6.38 -20.30 -1.54
CA ASP A 94 -7.24 -20.37 -2.72
C ASP A 94 -6.97 -19.21 -3.67
N SER A 95 -6.12 -19.45 -4.67
CA SER A 95 -5.74 -18.46 -5.67
C SER A 95 -6.88 -18.00 -6.59
N THR A 96 -8.04 -18.68 -6.58
CA THR A 96 -9.21 -18.26 -7.37
C THR A 96 -9.81 -16.96 -6.84
N ILE A 97 -9.65 -16.69 -5.54
CA ILE A 97 -10.08 -15.45 -4.88
C ILE A 97 -9.38 -14.22 -5.49
N LEU A 98 -8.14 -14.38 -5.92
CA LEU A 98 -7.35 -13.28 -6.50
C LEU A 98 -7.95 -12.74 -7.80
N ASN A 99 -8.79 -13.52 -8.49
CA ASN A 99 -9.54 -13.09 -9.68
C ASN A 99 -10.54 -11.97 -9.39
N TYR A 100 -10.88 -11.75 -8.11
CA TYR A 100 -11.78 -10.71 -7.66
C TYR A 100 -11.05 -9.49 -7.05
N THR A 101 -9.73 -9.42 -7.21
CA THR A 101 -8.88 -8.34 -6.67
C THR A 101 -8.12 -7.63 -7.80
N ARG A 102 -7.23 -6.69 -7.48
CA ARG A 102 -6.27 -6.13 -8.46
C ARG A 102 -5.38 -7.20 -9.11
N ALA A 103 -5.17 -8.34 -8.46
CA ALA A 103 -4.37 -9.46 -8.96
C ALA A 103 -5.06 -10.32 -10.04
N ARG A 104 -6.24 -9.89 -10.55
CA ARG A 104 -7.08 -10.71 -11.44
C ARG A 104 -6.47 -11.06 -12.80
N LYS A 105 -5.45 -10.32 -13.25
CA LYS A 105 -4.74 -10.65 -14.49
C LYS A 105 -3.89 -11.89 -14.26
N THR A 106 -4.12 -12.93 -15.07
CA THR A 106 -3.31 -14.16 -15.09
C THR A 106 -1.84 -13.81 -15.27
N ASN A 107 -0.96 -14.39 -14.44
CA ASN A 107 0.49 -14.15 -14.43
C ASN A 107 0.90 -12.67 -14.24
N SER A 108 0.07 -11.85 -13.61
CA SER A 108 0.48 -10.50 -13.22
C SER A 108 1.56 -10.53 -12.13
N ASP A 109 2.48 -9.56 -12.17
CA ASP A 109 3.51 -9.42 -11.13
C ASP A 109 2.88 -9.22 -9.74
N TYR A 110 1.69 -8.59 -9.66
CA TYR A 110 0.94 -8.46 -8.42
C TYR A 110 0.45 -9.80 -7.86
N LYS A 111 0.05 -10.74 -8.73
CA LYS A 111 -0.29 -12.11 -8.30
C LYS A 111 0.94 -12.84 -7.75
N VAL A 112 2.09 -12.74 -8.43
CA VAL A 112 3.37 -13.32 -7.96
C VAL A 112 3.78 -12.73 -6.59
N PHE A 113 3.58 -11.42 -6.41
CA PHE A 113 3.79 -10.75 -5.14
C PHE A 113 2.91 -11.32 -4.02
N LEU A 114 1.60 -11.47 -4.27
CA LEU A 114 0.68 -12.05 -3.28
C LEU A 114 0.98 -13.52 -2.97
N ASP A 115 1.33 -14.33 -3.96
CA ASP A 115 1.75 -15.72 -3.76
C ASP A 115 3.00 -15.79 -2.86
N SER A 116 3.93 -14.85 -3.03
CA SER A 116 5.12 -14.72 -2.19
C SER A 116 4.77 -14.34 -0.74
N ILE A 117 3.80 -13.43 -0.55
CA ILE A 117 3.28 -13.10 0.79
C ILE A 117 2.57 -14.29 1.41
N TYR A 118 1.75 -15.04 0.66
CA TYR A 118 1.11 -16.25 1.16
C TYR A 118 2.13 -17.28 1.65
N ALA A 119 3.19 -17.55 0.87
CA ALA A 119 4.26 -18.45 1.28
C ALA A 119 4.94 -17.99 2.57
N LEU A 120 5.18 -16.68 2.72
CA LEU A 120 5.70 -16.08 3.95
C LEU A 120 4.71 -16.19 5.12
N ASN A 121 3.42 -16.06 4.85
CA ASN A 121 2.34 -16.09 5.83
C ASN A 121 2.07 -17.48 6.42
N LYS A 122 2.62 -18.55 5.82
CA LYS A 122 2.60 -19.88 6.45
C LYS A 122 3.35 -19.93 7.79
N LYS A 123 4.30 -19.01 7.99
CA LYS A 123 5.12 -18.91 9.22
C LYS A 123 4.91 -17.63 10.00
N ASN A 124 4.30 -16.62 9.38
CA ASN A 124 4.06 -15.30 9.97
C ASN A 124 2.56 -15.03 9.89
N LYS A 125 1.94 -14.39 10.89
CA LYS A 125 0.49 -14.11 10.86
C LYS A 125 0.23 -12.69 10.37
N LEU A 126 0.55 -12.42 9.11
CA LEU A 126 0.27 -11.15 8.43
C LEU A 126 -1.23 -11.02 8.16
N THR A 127 -1.73 -9.78 8.21
CA THR A 127 -3.12 -9.42 7.95
C THR A 127 -3.17 -8.10 7.18
N PHE A 128 -4.00 -8.07 6.13
CA PHE A 128 -4.25 -6.89 5.32
C PHE A 128 -5.41 -6.06 5.87
N TYR A 129 -5.29 -4.74 5.75
CA TYR A 129 -6.35 -3.77 6.01
C TYR A 129 -6.42 -2.75 4.87
N GLY A 130 -7.60 -2.58 4.29
CA GLY A 130 -7.84 -1.55 3.27
C GLY A 130 -8.14 -0.20 3.91
N PHE A 131 -7.72 0.90 3.31
CA PHE A 131 -8.08 2.26 3.74
C PHE A 131 -8.62 3.15 2.62
N ASP A 132 -8.79 2.61 1.42
CA ASP A 132 -9.31 3.29 0.24
C ASP A 132 -10.76 2.88 -0.04
N PHE A 133 -11.35 3.31 -1.17
CA PHE A 133 -12.73 3.01 -1.56
C PHE A 133 -12.97 1.56 -2.00
N GLU A 134 -14.22 1.12 -1.93
CA GLU A 134 -14.65 -0.22 -2.34
C GLU A 134 -14.68 -0.40 -3.86
N ARG A 135 -14.25 -1.59 -4.30
CA ARG A 135 -14.34 -2.03 -5.70
C ARG A 135 -15.54 -2.97 -5.87
N PRO A 136 -16.40 -2.76 -6.88
CA PRO A 136 -17.57 -3.60 -7.12
C PRO A 136 -17.28 -5.11 -7.17
N VAL A 137 -16.28 -5.56 -7.94
CA VAL A 137 -15.90 -6.98 -8.02
C VAL A 137 -15.59 -7.59 -6.64
N CYS A 138 -14.85 -6.87 -5.79
CA CYS A 138 -14.44 -7.37 -4.48
C CYS A 138 -15.67 -7.56 -3.57
N VAL A 139 -16.53 -6.54 -3.54
CA VAL A 139 -17.78 -6.56 -2.77
C VAL A 139 -18.71 -7.67 -3.26
N GLY A 140 -18.89 -7.77 -4.58
CA GLY A 140 -19.80 -8.73 -5.20
C GLY A 140 -19.46 -10.17 -4.81
N TYR A 141 -18.17 -10.53 -4.85
CA TYR A 141 -17.74 -11.86 -4.43
C TYR A 141 -17.97 -12.14 -2.94
N LEU A 142 -17.63 -11.21 -2.05
CA LEU A 142 -17.86 -11.40 -0.61
C LEU A 142 -19.35 -11.56 -0.31
N PHE A 143 -20.18 -10.70 -0.90
CA PHE A 143 -21.61 -10.72 -0.66
C PHE A 143 -22.26 -11.98 -1.22
N SER A 144 -21.83 -12.48 -2.38
CA SER A 144 -22.34 -13.75 -2.90
C SER A 144 -21.95 -14.96 -2.04
N LYS A 145 -20.86 -14.87 -1.28
CA LYS A 145 -20.49 -15.89 -0.28
C LYS A 145 -21.30 -15.77 1.00
N TRP A 146 -21.47 -14.56 1.51
CA TRP A 146 -22.15 -14.31 2.78
C TRP A 146 -23.68 -14.45 2.69
N PHE A 147 -24.26 -14.11 1.55
CA PHE A 147 -25.71 -14.08 1.36
C PHE A 147 -26.24 -15.16 0.41
N LEU A 148 -25.45 -16.19 0.12
CA LEU A 148 -25.88 -17.28 -0.73
C LEU A 148 -27.15 -17.94 -0.16
N ASN A 149 -28.24 -17.95 -0.93
CA ASN A 149 -29.55 -18.47 -0.51
C ASN A 149 -30.19 -17.75 0.70
N VAL A 150 -29.73 -16.56 1.06
CA VAL A 150 -30.32 -15.77 2.16
C VAL A 150 -31.46 -14.89 1.64
N LYS A 151 -32.64 -15.04 2.25
CA LYS A 151 -33.79 -14.14 2.04
C LYS A 151 -34.09 -13.42 3.34
N MET A 152 -34.01 -12.10 3.32
CA MET A 152 -34.34 -11.30 4.49
C MET A 152 -35.86 -11.08 4.62
N ASN A 153 -36.32 -10.89 5.85
CA ASN A 153 -37.75 -10.72 6.16
C ASN A 153 -38.41 -9.50 5.50
N ASN A 154 -37.62 -8.52 5.08
CA ASN A 154 -38.06 -7.28 4.41
C ASN A 154 -38.15 -7.39 2.87
N ASN A 155 -38.15 -8.61 2.31
CA ASN A 155 -38.12 -8.88 0.86
C ASN A 155 -36.85 -8.40 0.13
N LEU A 156 -35.77 -8.02 0.83
CA LEU A 156 -34.46 -7.85 0.18
C LEU A 156 -33.92 -9.23 -0.20
N ASN A 157 -33.93 -9.50 -1.52
CA ASN A 157 -33.25 -10.65 -2.09
C ASN A 157 -31.75 -10.33 -2.19
N MET A 158 -31.01 -10.67 -1.13
CA MET A 158 -29.58 -10.42 -1.00
C MET A 158 -28.74 -11.19 -2.02
N ASP A 159 -29.22 -12.35 -2.47
CA ASP A 159 -28.61 -13.11 -3.55
C ASP A 159 -28.75 -12.36 -4.90
N SER A 160 -29.94 -11.86 -5.22
CA SER A 160 -30.16 -11.02 -6.41
C SER A 160 -29.33 -9.72 -6.37
N LEU A 161 -29.12 -9.14 -5.19
CA LEU A 161 -28.29 -7.95 -4.99
C LEU A 161 -26.81 -8.25 -5.26
N SER A 162 -26.32 -9.38 -4.75
CA SER A 162 -24.95 -9.86 -4.93
C SER A 162 -24.67 -10.18 -6.40
N GLN A 163 -25.59 -10.87 -7.06
CA GLN A 163 -25.51 -11.17 -8.50
C GLN A 163 -25.53 -9.90 -9.34
N HIS A 164 -26.32 -8.88 -8.97
CA HIS A 164 -26.34 -7.59 -9.67
C HIS A 164 -25.01 -6.83 -9.56
N ILE A 165 -24.32 -6.96 -8.42
CA ILE A 165 -22.98 -6.38 -8.24
C ILE A 165 -21.95 -7.15 -9.08
N ILE A 166 -21.98 -8.48 -9.06
CA ILE A 166 -21.04 -9.33 -9.83
C ILE A 166 -21.23 -9.15 -11.34
N SER A 167 -22.47 -9.23 -11.85
CA SER A 167 -22.77 -9.12 -13.29
C SER A 167 -22.44 -7.73 -13.85
N SER A 168 -22.27 -6.73 -12.98
CA SER A 168 -21.86 -5.39 -13.38
C SER A 168 -20.36 -5.28 -13.69
N ASP A 169 -19.55 -6.30 -13.39
CA ASP A 169 -18.10 -6.28 -13.58
C ASP A 169 -17.56 -7.18 -14.71
N GLU A 170 -18.42 -7.93 -15.42
CA GLU A 170 -18.02 -8.73 -16.61
C GLU A 170 -17.51 -7.88 -17.78
N ILE A 171 -17.73 -6.58 -17.76
CA ILE A 171 -17.25 -5.65 -18.79
C ILE A 171 -15.94 -5.04 -18.28
N GLU A 172 -14.79 -5.36 -18.91
CA GLU A 172 -13.59 -4.52 -18.78
C GLU A 172 -14.02 -3.06 -18.96
N SER A 173 -13.87 -2.23 -17.94
CA SER A 173 -14.25 -0.83 -18.02
C SER A 173 -13.33 -0.15 -19.03
N LYS A 174 -13.82 0.04 -20.27
CA LYS A 174 -13.05 0.65 -21.36
C LYS A 174 -12.99 2.17 -21.22
N THR A 175 -13.90 2.76 -20.44
CA THR A 175 -13.98 4.21 -20.26
C THR A 175 -14.09 4.61 -18.78
N LEU A 176 -13.71 5.86 -18.47
CA LEU A 176 -13.94 6.47 -17.15
C LEU A 176 -15.42 6.55 -16.77
N GLU A 177 -16.31 6.65 -17.76
CA GLU A 177 -17.75 6.72 -17.55
C GLU A 177 -18.31 5.36 -17.07
N ASP A 178 -17.79 4.25 -17.60
CA ASP A 178 -18.14 2.91 -17.12
C ASP A 178 -17.79 2.72 -15.65
N VAL A 179 -16.59 3.18 -15.25
CA VAL A 179 -16.15 3.15 -13.85
C VAL A 179 -17.10 3.96 -12.97
N ARG A 180 -17.49 5.17 -13.39
CA ARG A 180 -18.42 6.03 -12.64
C ARG A 180 -19.80 5.39 -12.48
N LYS A 181 -20.31 4.78 -13.55
CA LYS A 181 -21.60 4.09 -13.55
C LYS A 181 -21.61 2.89 -12.61
N LYS A 182 -20.55 2.07 -12.63
CA LYS A 182 -20.39 0.94 -11.70
C LYS A 182 -20.32 1.40 -10.26
N SER A 183 -19.49 2.40 -9.94
CA SER A 183 -19.41 2.95 -8.58
C SER A 183 -20.72 3.60 -8.13
N TRP A 184 -21.49 4.22 -9.03
CA TRP A 184 -22.81 4.76 -8.69
C TRP A 184 -23.82 3.65 -8.35
N LYS A 185 -23.85 2.57 -9.14
CA LYS A 185 -24.71 1.41 -8.83
C LYS A 185 -24.36 0.79 -7.48
N LEU A 186 -23.08 0.60 -7.20
CA LEU A 186 -22.63 0.07 -5.91
C LEU A 186 -22.99 1.03 -4.77
N GLN A 187 -22.89 2.34 -4.96
CA GLN A 187 -23.34 3.32 -3.96
C GLN A 187 -24.83 3.17 -3.64
N LEU A 188 -25.70 3.03 -4.65
CA LEU A 188 -27.14 2.81 -4.43
C LEU A 188 -27.42 1.52 -3.65
N VAL A 189 -26.64 0.47 -3.91
CA VAL A 189 -26.72 -0.76 -3.14
C VAL A 189 -26.31 -0.52 -1.68
N PHE A 190 -25.20 0.17 -1.44
CA PHE A 190 -24.75 0.48 -0.08
C PHE A 190 -25.74 1.35 0.67
N ASP A 191 -26.36 2.33 0.02
CA ASP A 191 -27.35 3.19 0.67
C ASP A 191 -28.58 2.37 1.11
N LYS A 192 -29.07 1.46 0.26
CA LYS A 192 -30.13 0.51 0.63
C LYS A 192 -29.73 -0.40 1.79
N LEU A 193 -28.52 -0.97 1.72
CA LEU A 193 -28.00 -1.85 2.76
C LEU A 193 -27.83 -1.13 4.10
N LYS A 194 -27.35 0.12 4.11
CA LYS A 194 -27.24 0.90 5.36
C LYS A 194 -28.59 1.15 6.00
N THR A 195 -29.60 1.54 5.21
CA THR A 195 -30.96 1.73 5.73
C THR A 195 -31.50 0.44 6.31
N SER A 196 -31.42 -0.66 5.55
CA SER A 196 -31.86 -1.99 6.01
C SER A 196 -31.07 -2.47 7.22
N PHE A 197 -29.78 -2.17 7.31
CA PHE A 197 -28.90 -2.57 8.40
C PHE A 197 -29.37 -1.98 9.73
N TYR A 198 -29.68 -0.68 9.77
CA TYR A 198 -30.18 -0.04 10.99
C TYR A 198 -31.55 -0.54 11.43
N GLU A 199 -32.38 -1.01 10.48
CA GLU A 199 -33.71 -1.53 10.77
C GLU A 199 -33.70 -3.01 11.21
N ASN A 200 -32.66 -3.78 10.85
CA ASN A 200 -32.63 -5.25 10.99
C ASN A 200 -31.26 -5.75 11.51
N GLU A 201 -30.60 -5.01 12.40
CA GLU A 201 -29.24 -5.31 12.85
C GLU A 201 -29.08 -6.73 13.41
N ASP A 202 -30.05 -7.20 14.21
CA ASP A 202 -30.05 -8.56 14.79
C ASP A 202 -30.10 -9.65 13.69
N GLU A 203 -30.88 -9.45 12.63
CA GLU A 203 -30.96 -10.41 11.52
C GLU A 203 -29.63 -10.48 10.75
N TYR A 204 -28.95 -9.33 10.58
CA TYR A 204 -27.60 -9.30 10.01
C TYR A 204 -26.58 -10.00 10.91
N GLU A 205 -26.70 -9.87 12.25
CA GLU A 205 -25.83 -10.57 13.19
C GLU A 205 -26.00 -12.09 13.09
N ASP A 206 -27.24 -12.57 13.03
CA ASP A 206 -27.56 -14.00 12.86
C ASP A 206 -27.03 -14.56 11.53
N ILE A 207 -27.15 -13.80 10.43
CA ILE A 207 -26.71 -14.25 9.10
C ILE A 207 -25.19 -14.21 8.95
N LEU A 208 -24.55 -13.13 9.41
CA LEU A 208 -23.14 -12.87 9.12
C LEU A 208 -22.19 -13.43 10.19
N ASP A 209 -22.68 -13.61 11.42
CA ASP A 209 -21.91 -14.07 12.57
C ASP A 209 -20.56 -13.31 12.66
N SER A 210 -19.43 -14.01 12.63
CA SER A 210 -18.08 -13.44 12.68
C SER A 210 -17.75 -12.46 11.55
N ASN A 211 -18.53 -12.43 10.46
CA ASN A 211 -18.34 -11.49 9.34
C ASN A 211 -19.06 -10.14 9.53
N LEU A 212 -19.93 -9.99 10.54
CA LEU A 212 -20.74 -8.78 10.74
C LEU A 212 -19.86 -7.52 10.82
N TYR A 213 -18.75 -7.58 11.54
CA TYR A 213 -17.83 -6.45 11.69
C TYR A 213 -17.23 -6.05 10.34
N THR A 214 -16.74 -7.01 9.56
CA THR A 214 -16.17 -6.75 8.23
C THR A 214 -17.22 -6.23 7.26
N PHE A 215 -18.43 -6.79 7.29
CA PHE A 215 -19.56 -6.31 6.50
C PHE A 215 -19.88 -4.84 6.82
N LYS A 216 -20.02 -4.47 8.09
CA LYS A 216 -20.19 -3.08 8.53
C LYS A 216 -19.08 -2.20 7.97
N GLN A 217 -17.82 -2.62 8.11
CA GLN A 217 -16.71 -1.86 7.56
C GLN A 217 -16.82 -1.64 6.05
N ILE A 218 -17.28 -2.63 5.28
CA ILE A 218 -17.44 -2.53 3.82
C ILE A 218 -18.59 -1.58 3.46
N ILE A 219 -19.80 -1.80 3.98
CA ILE A 219 -20.97 -1.01 3.54
C ILE A 219 -20.85 0.46 3.92
N PHE A 220 -20.17 0.78 5.03
CA PHE A 220 -19.93 2.16 5.47
C PHE A 220 -18.68 2.80 4.85
N ASN A 221 -17.89 2.06 4.09
CA ASN A 221 -16.73 2.61 3.39
C ASN A 221 -17.16 3.34 2.08
N PRO A 222 -16.41 4.35 1.62
CA PRO A 222 -16.71 5.03 0.37
C PRO A 222 -16.63 4.09 -0.84
N VAL A 223 -17.45 4.34 -1.85
CA VAL A 223 -17.45 3.58 -3.13
C VAL A 223 -16.80 4.37 -4.27
N LYS A 224 -16.62 5.68 -4.08
CA LYS A 224 -16.07 6.60 -5.07
C LYS A 224 -14.86 7.34 -4.51
N ALA A 225 -13.80 7.40 -5.29
CA ALA A 225 -12.71 8.33 -5.05
C ALA A 225 -13.20 9.76 -5.27
N ASN A 226 -13.15 10.60 -4.24
CA ASN A 226 -13.16 12.05 -4.41
C ASN A 226 -11.72 12.53 -4.36
N PHE A 227 -11.06 12.66 -5.53
CA PHE A 227 -9.64 13.00 -5.61
C PHE A 227 -9.26 14.30 -4.89
N ASN A 228 -10.19 15.23 -4.73
CA ASN A 228 -9.96 16.48 -3.98
C ASN A 228 -9.89 16.27 -2.46
N THR A 229 -10.48 15.19 -1.95
CA THR A 229 -10.53 14.88 -0.51
C THR A 229 -9.94 13.52 -0.15
N ARG A 230 -9.45 12.76 -1.13
CA ARG A 230 -8.97 11.37 -0.97
C ARG A 230 -7.86 11.27 0.07
N ASP A 231 -6.84 12.13 -0.03
CA ASP A 231 -5.73 12.19 0.93
C ASP A 231 -6.19 12.46 2.37
N LYS A 232 -7.14 13.39 2.53
CA LYS A 232 -7.75 13.71 3.83
C LYS A 232 -8.55 12.52 4.36
N ASN A 233 -9.28 11.83 3.49
CA ASN A 233 -10.07 10.66 3.87
C ASN A 233 -9.16 9.50 4.26
N PHE A 234 -8.05 9.25 3.55
CA PHE A 234 -7.04 8.26 3.94
C PHE A 234 -6.49 8.55 5.32
N ALA A 235 -6.08 9.80 5.57
CA ALA A 235 -5.57 10.21 6.88
C ALA A 235 -6.61 9.99 7.98
N ASN A 236 -7.87 10.35 7.74
CA ASN A 236 -8.95 10.15 8.70
C ASN A 236 -9.23 8.67 8.97
N THR A 237 -9.25 7.82 7.95
CA THR A 237 -9.42 6.37 8.09
C THR A 237 -8.31 5.75 8.93
N MET A 238 -7.05 6.13 8.66
CA MET A 238 -5.91 5.65 9.45
C MET A 238 -5.92 6.16 10.89
N LEU A 239 -6.33 7.41 11.12
CA LEU A 239 -6.50 7.94 12.47
C LEU A 239 -7.66 7.26 13.23
N HIS A 240 -8.70 6.83 12.52
CA HIS A 240 -9.75 6.03 13.10
C HIS A 240 -9.22 4.65 13.54
N TYR A 241 -8.41 4.00 12.70
CA TYR A 241 -7.71 2.76 13.09
C TYR A 241 -6.79 2.96 14.28
N GLU A 242 -6.03 4.05 14.30
CA GLU A 242 -5.19 4.41 15.44
C GLU A 242 -6.01 4.51 16.73
N LYS A 243 -7.12 5.24 16.69
CA LYS A 243 -7.99 5.43 17.86
C LYS A 243 -8.63 4.14 18.33
N ALA A 244 -9.03 3.26 17.41
CA ALA A 244 -9.77 2.04 17.74
C ALA A 244 -8.88 0.94 18.34
N LYS A 245 -7.67 0.75 17.80
CA LYS A 245 -6.82 -0.39 18.17
C LYS A 245 -5.31 -0.11 18.19
N GLY A 246 -4.89 1.10 17.83
CA GLY A 246 -3.50 1.41 17.53
C GLY A 246 -3.04 0.89 16.16
N LEU A 247 -2.13 1.60 15.51
CA LEU A 247 -1.47 1.13 14.28
C LEU A 247 -0.31 0.17 14.56
N GLY A 248 0.27 0.21 15.77
CA GLY A 248 1.32 -0.71 16.20
C GLY A 248 2.53 -0.73 15.26
N ASN A 249 3.15 -1.91 15.13
CA ASN A 249 4.20 -2.14 14.13
C ASN A 249 3.56 -2.61 12.81
N SER A 250 3.46 -1.70 11.84
CA SER A 250 2.73 -1.95 10.60
C SER A 250 3.41 -1.36 9.37
N ILE A 251 3.10 -1.96 8.21
CA ILE A 251 3.45 -1.41 6.90
C ILE A 251 2.22 -0.68 6.33
N ILE A 252 2.42 0.47 5.69
CA ILE A 252 1.43 1.19 4.90
C ILE A 252 1.96 1.26 3.46
N ILE A 253 1.29 0.58 2.54
CA ILE A 253 1.59 0.60 1.10
C ILE A 253 0.60 1.55 0.42
N VAL A 254 1.12 2.57 -0.24
CA VAL A 254 0.32 3.63 -0.89
C VAL A 254 1.06 4.20 -2.09
N GLY A 255 0.34 4.73 -3.07
CA GLY A 255 0.92 5.43 -4.22
C GLY A 255 1.86 6.56 -3.81
N SER A 256 2.95 6.73 -4.55
CA SER A 256 4.00 7.72 -4.25
C SER A 256 3.51 9.17 -4.24
N ASP A 257 2.42 9.47 -4.96
CA ASP A 257 1.76 10.78 -5.00
C ASP A 257 1.15 11.20 -3.65
N HIS A 258 0.85 10.23 -2.79
CA HIS A 258 0.27 10.40 -1.46
C HIS A 258 1.30 10.74 -0.36
N LEU A 259 2.59 10.90 -0.71
CA LEU A 259 3.67 11.03 0.28
C LEU A 259 4.19 12.46 0.52
N VAL A 260 4.26 13.31 -0.50
CA VAL A 260 5.26 14.40 -0.50
C VAL A 260 4.70 15.79 -0.21
N THR A 261 3.46 16.08 -0.64
CA THR A 261 2.92 17.44 -0.49
C THR A 261 2.27 17.62 0.88
N LYS A 262 2.26 18.84 1.44
CA LYS A 262 1.63 19.11 2.76
C LYS A 262 0.15 18.69 2.83
N GLN A 263 -0.53 18.63 1.69
CA GLN A 263 -1.93 18.25 1.56
C GLN A 263 -2.10 16.76 1.24
N SER A 264 -1.01 16.04 0.98
CA SER A 264 -1.00 14.61 0.75
C SER A 264 -1.28 13.83 2.04
N PHE A 265 -1.76 12.60 1.88
CA PHE A 265 -2.18 11.69 2.94
C PHE A 265 -1.14 11.54 4.07
N ILE A 266 0.11 11.21 3.75
CA ILE A 266 1.09 10.89 4.78
C ILE A 266 1.45 12.12 5.64
N PRO A 267 1.76 13.30 5.09
CA PRO A 267 1.90 14.51 5.88
C PRO A 267 0.70 14.83 6.78
N LEU A 268 -0.53 14.66 6.26
CA LEU A 268 -1.76 14.87 7.03
C LEU A 268 -1.89 13.86 8.19
N LEU A 269 -1.55 12.59 7.96
CA LEU A 269 -1.56 11.55 8.96
C LEU A 269 -0.49 11.82 10.05
N LEU A 270 0.76 12.01 9.65
CA LEU A 270 1.88 12.22 10.58
C LEU A 270 1.71 13.51 11.42
N GLY A 271 1.03 14.52 10.88
CA GLY A 271 0.74 15.76 11.62
C GLY A 271 -0.23 15.57 12.80
N LYS A 272 -0.98 14.46 12.82
CA LYS A 272 -2.01 14.14 13.83
C LYS A 272 -1.71 12.88 14.64
N LEU A 273 -0.79 12.03 14.19
CA LEU A 273 -0.42 10.82 14.91
C LEU A 273 0.28 11.14 16.24
N PRO A 274 0.10 10.30 17.28
CA PRO A 274 0.85 10.41 18.52
C PRO A 274 2.36 10.29 18.30
N LYS A 275 3.16 10.97 19.11
CA LYS A 275 4.64 10.97 19.00
C LYS A 275 5.32 9.65 19.41
N LYS A 276 4.54 8.61 19.75
CA LYS A 276 5.05 7.27 20.07
C LYS A 276 5.59 6.54 18.84
N TYR A 277 5.20 6.96 17.64
CA TYR A 277 5.58 6.30 16.40
C TYR A 277 6.96 6.72 15.88
N SER A 278 7.81 5.73 15.66
CA SER A 278 9.00 5.83 14.80
C SER A 278 8.59 5.57 13.35
N ILE A 279 8.97 6.46 12.44
CA ILE A 279 8.48 6.44 11.04
C ILE A 279 9.62 6.13 10.10
N TYR A 280 9.44 5.13 9.24
CA TYR A 280 10.37 4.74 8.19
C TYR A 280 9.66 4.85 6.85
N SER A 281 10.03 5.80 6.01
CA SER A 281 9.43 5.96 4.68
C SER A 281 10.37 5.48 3.59
N PHE A 282 9.91 4.58 2.73
CA PHE A 282 10.61 4.07 1.55
C PHE A 282 10.04 4.75 0.32
N PHE A 283 10.90 5.48 -0.39
CA PHE A 283 10.58 6.14 -1.64
C PHE A 283 11.22 5.39 -2.81
N PHE A 284 10.41 5.04 -3.81
CA PHE A 284 10.91 4.47 -5.04
C PHE A 284 11.11 5.55 -6.11
N ILE A 285 12.28 5.53 -6.72
CA ILE A 285 12.68 6.48 -7.74
C ILE A 285 13.14 5.69 -8.96
N TYR A 286 12.44 5.86 -10.07
CA TYR A 286 12.74 5.18 -11.32
C TYR A 286 13.56 6.14 -12.19
N LYS A 287 14.84 5.83 -12.40
CA LYS A 287 15.73 6.60 -13.28
C LYS A 287 15.90 5.85 -14.59
N ASN A 288 15.61 6.53 -15.70
CA ASN A 288 15.74 5.99 -17.07
C ASN A 288 14.90 4.73 -17.34
N CYS A 289 13.89 4.42 -16.50
CA CYS A 289 13.01 3.28 -16.71
C CYS A 289 11.93 3.65 -17.74
N GLU A 290 11.90 2.95 -18.86
CA GLU A 290 10.76 2.93 -19.78
C GLU A 290 9.95 1.66 -19.50
N SER A 291 8.70 1.79 -19.04
CA SER A 291 7.76 0.65 -19.04
C SER A 291 6.93 0.73 -20.31
N THR A 292 6.96 -0.32 -21.11
CA THR A 292 6.04 -0.56 -22.22
C THR A 292 4.95 -1.54 -21.79
N ASP A 293 3.73 -1.38 -22.30
CA ASP A 293 2.70 -2.42 -22.15
C ASP A 293 2.99 -3.59 -23.09
N ASN A 294 2.15 -4.62 -23.00
CA ASN A 294 2.20 -5.78 -23.88
C ASN A 294 1.99 -5.43 -25.37
N ASN A 295 1.64 -4.18 -25.70
CA ASN A 295 1.48 -3.66 -27.06
C ASN A 295 2.63 -2.71 -27.46
N GLY A 296 3.68 -2.59 -26.65
CA GLY A 296 4.82 -1.69 -26.92
C GLY A 296 4.52 -0.21 -26.67
N ILE A 297 3.37 0.13 -26.08
CA ILE A 297 3.00 1.50 -25.75
C ILE A 297 3.72 1.89 -24.46
N LYS A 298 4.48 2.98 -24.49
CA LYS A 298 5.13 3.55 -23.30
C LYS A 298 4.08 3.93 -22.25
N ILE A 299 3.97 3.17 -21.16
CA ILE A 299 3.00 3.39 -20.08
C ILE A 299 3.54 4.38 -19.05
N TYR A 300 4.85 4.47 -18.86
CA TYR A 300 5.39 5.26 -17.76
C TYR A 300 5.84 6.67 -18.19
N ASN A 301 5.22 7.68 -17.58
CA ASN A 301 5.76 9.02 -17.51
C ASN A 301 5.56 9.57 -16.09
N SER A 302 6.66 9.68 -15.34
CA SER A 302 6.74 10.31 -14.01
C SER A 302 6.53 11.84 -14.09
N LYS A 303 5.44 12.29 -14.71
CA LYS A 303 5.23 13.71 -15.09
C LYS A 303 5.14 14.69 -13.91
N LYS A 304 5.25 14.21 -12.67
CA LYS A 304 5.70 15.02 -11.55
C LYS A 304 6.93 14.36 -10.92
N GLN A 305 8.08 14.99 -11.16
CA GLN A 305 9.35 14.66 -10.51
C GLN A 305 9.18 14.75 -8.99
N LEU A 306 9.48 13.66 -8.29
CA LEU A 306 9.50 13.68 -6.82
C LEU A 306 10.58 14.66 -6.30
N LEU A 307 11.63 14.92 -7.09
CA LEU A 307 12.79 15.71 -6.68
C LEU A 307 13.49 16.30 -7.92
N PRO A 308 13.48 17.62 -8.14
CA PRO A 308 14.53 18.32 -8.91
C PRO A 308 15.96 18.12 -8.36
N PHE A 309 16.17 17.19 -7.40
CA PHE A 309 17.32 17.11 -6.50
C PHE A 309 18.17 15.84 -6.63
N LEU A 310 17.84 14.88 -7.48
CA LEU A 310 18.69 13.70 -7.71
C LEU A 310 19.69 13.99 -8.82
N ARG A 311 20.71 14.79 -8.48
CA ARG A 311 21.72 15.30 -9.39
C ARG A 311 22.34 14.22 -10.29
N LYS A 312 22.48 14.61 -11.56
CA LYS A 312 23.48 14.29 -12.59
C LYS A 312 23.95 12.84 -12.71
N GLU A 313 23.69 12.30 -13.89
CA GLU A 313 24.41 11.26 -14.63
C GLU A 313 25.56 10.61 -13.87
N SER A 314 25.39 9.33 -13.54
CA SER A 314 26.49 8.43 -13.24
C SER A 314 26.31 7.16 -14.06
N GLU A 315 27.21 6.95 -15.00
CA GLU A 315 27.12 5.94 -16.06
C GLU A 315 27.44 4.50 -15.62
N ASN A 316 27.53 4.20 -14.32
CA ASN A 316 27.76 2.83 -13.84
C ASN A 316 27.13 2.64 -12.45
N LEU A 317 25.87 2.19 -12.41
CA LEU A 317 25.17 1.91 -11.16
C LEU A 317 24.53 0.51 -11.16
N PRO A 318 24.42 -0.14 -9.98
CA PRO A 318 23.64 -1.36 -9.80
C PRO A 318 22.19 -1.21 -10.29
N SER A 319 21.52 -2.33 -10.60
CA SER A 319 20.10 -2.35 -10.99
C SER A 319 19.17 -1.72 -9.93
N ILE A 320 19.52 -1.84 -8.64
CA ILE A 320 18.79 -1.23 -7.51
C ILE A 320 19.79 -0.71 -6.49
N ASN A 321 19.63 0.55 -6.08
CA ASN A 321 20.38 1.16 -4.97
C ASN A 321 19.44 1.59 -3.85
N PHE A 322 19.89 1.45 -2.60
CA PHE A 322 19.23 2.05 -1.44
C PHE A 322 20.11 3.17 -0.89
N TYR A 323 19.56 4.13 -0.14
CA TYR A 323 20.31 4.99 0.79
C TYR A 323 19.39 5.69 1.78
N ILE A 324 19.92 5.99 2.97
CA ILE A 324 19.20 6.77 3.99
C ILE A 324 19.42 8.25 3.68
N SER A 325 18.33 8.96 3.38
CA SER A 325 18.38 10.40 3.16
C SER A 325 18.49 11.14 4.49
N GLN A 326 19.44 12.07 4.56
CA GLN A 326 19.48 13.07 5.64
C GLN A 326 18.45 14.20 5.41
N GLU A 327 17.99 14.36 4.17
CA GLU A 327 16.95 15.33 3.83
C GLU A 327 15.57 14.80 4.20
N GLN A 328 14.80 15.64 4.86
CA GLN A 328 13.42 15.34 5.21
C GLN A 328 12.51 15.56 3.99
N LEU A 329 12.16 14.47 3.30
CA LEU A 329 11.31 14.51 2.10
C LEU A 329 9.82 14.70 2.41
N ILE A 330 9.36 14.23 3.58
CA ILE A 330 7.96 14.37 4.00
C ILE A 330 7.85 15.57 4.94
N PRO A 331 7.03 16.59 4.63
CA PRO A 331 6.85 17.75 5.48
C PRO A 331 6.11 17.37 6.77
N THR A 332 6.86 17.06 7.83
CA THR A 332 6.32 16.69 9.15
C THR A 332 7.13 17.30 10.30
N LYS A 333 6.51 17.44 11.47
CA LYS A 333 7.19 17.82 12.72
C LYS A 333 7.74 16.62 13.50
N ASN A 334 7.55 15.39 13.00
CA ASN A 334 8.03 14.19 13.68
C ASN A 334 9.55 14.03 13.52
N LYS A 335 10.28 14.20 14.64
CA LYS A 335 11.75 14.06 14.69
C LYS A 335 12.25 12.61 14.67
N LYS A 336 11.37 11.62 14.86
CA LYS A 336 11.69 10.18 14.80
C LYS A 336 11.51 9.60 13.39
N MET A 337 11.46 10.45 12.37
CA MET A 337 11.29 10.01 10.99
C MET A 337 12.64 9.76 10.32
N LYS A 338 12.76 8.61 9.65
CA LYS A 338 13.87 8.28 8.75
C LYS A 338 13.33 8.04 7.34
N THR A 339 14.03 8.58 6.36
CA THR A 339 13.69 8.43 4.95
C THR A 339 14.70 7.52 4.27
N VAL A 340 14.23 6.45 3.66
CA VAL A 340 15.01 5.56 2.81
C VAL A 340 14.61 5.82 1.37
N ILE A 341 15.58 6.12 0.53
CA ILE A 341 15.39 6.26 -0.92
C ILE A 341 15.89 4.99 -1.58
N THR A 342 15.08 4.47 -2.49
CA THR A 342 15.38 3.31 -3.33
C THR A 342 15.36 3.77 -4.78
N GLU A 343 16.49 3.64 -5.46
CA GLU A 343 16.65 4.03 -6.84
C GLU A 343 16.74 2.78 -7.73
N PHE A 344 15.87 2.73 -8.75
CA PHE A 344 15.90 1.73 -9.80
C PHE A 344 16.60 2.30 -11.02
N TYR A 345 17.55 1.54 -11.56
CA TYR A 345 18.27 1.87 -12.78
C TYR A 345 17.88 0.89 -13.88
N ASN A 346 17.64 1.41 -15.09
CA ASN A 346 17.45 0.57 -16.26
C ASN A 346 18.77 -0.16 -16.57
N GLN A 347 18.69 -1.45 -16.86
CA GLN A 347 19.81 -2.23 -17.43
C GLN A 347 19.64 -2.34 -18.93
#